data_AF-A0A0M8MIA5-F1
#
_entry.id   AF-A0A0M8MIA5-F1
#
_cell.length_a   1.000
_cell.length_b   1.000
_cell.length_c   1.000
_cell.angle_alpha   90.00
_cell.angle_beta   90.00
_cell.angle_gamma   90.00
#
_symmetry.space_group_name_H-M   'P 1'
#
loop_
_entity.id
_entity.type
_entity.pdbx_description
1 polymer ?
#
loop_
_entity_poly.entity_id
_entity_poly.type
_entity_poly.pdbx_seq_one_letter_code
_entity_poly.pdbx_strand_id
1 'polypeptide(L)' 'MTRTNPTEEIYFNRKEAAAYMNCSWRSLATWDCKGTYDFKPIKIGKKMVRYRKSVLDAFMRERTRP' A
#
# COMPACT_ATOMS: atom_id res chain seq x y z
N MET A 1 22.89 -17.00 -9.48
CA MET A 1 21.41 -17.07 -9.49
C MET A 1 20.88 -16.03 -8.51
N THR A 2 20.15 -15.05 -9.05
CA THR A 2 19.37 -13.94 -8.45
C THR A 2 19.86 -13.32 -7.13
N ARG A 3 20.61 -12.21 -7.24
CA ARG A 3 20.66 -11.15 -6.22
C ARG A 3 19.23 -10.68 -5.96
N THR A 4 18.59 -11.13 -4.89
CA THR A 4 17.40 -10.47 -4.36
C THR A 4 17.88 -9.13 -3.82
N ASN A 5 17.78 -8.08 -4.63
CA ASN A 5 18.10 -6.72 -4.21
C ASN A 5 17.13 -6.35 -3.07
N PRO A 6 17.57 -6.29 -1.81
CA PRO A 6 16.68 -5.85 -0.76
C PRO A 6 16.61 -4.32 -0.84
N THR A 7 15.39 -3.78 -0.79
CA THR A 7 15.17 -2.41 -0.31
C THR A 7 15.32 -1.27 -1.34
N GLU A 8 14.64 -1.38 -2.48
CA GLU A 8 13.93 -0.20 -2.97
C GLU A 8 12.53 -0.24 -2.36
N GLU A 9 12.40 0.15 -1.08
CA GLU A 9 11.07 0.35 -0.50
C GLU A 9 10.40 1.52 -1.21
N ILE A 10 9.67 1.20 -2.29
CA ILE A 10 8.89 2.19 -3.01
C ILE A 10 7.70 2.57 -2.13
N TYR A 11 7.66 3.85 -1.78
CA TYR A 11 6.59 4.46 -1.01
C TYR A 11 5.61 5.12 -1.96
N PHE A 12 4.40 4.57 -2.04
CA PHE A 12 3.35 5.10 -2.89
C PHE A 12 2.45 6.07 -2.13
N ASN A 13 2.13 7.19 -2.75
CA ASN A 13 1.08 8.06 -2.24
C ASN A 13 -0.30 7.41 -2.48
N ARG A 14 -1.37 7.92 -1.85
CA ARG A 14 -2.73 7.36 -1.97
C ARG A 14 -3.19 7.12 -3.42
N LYS A 15 -2.88 8.04 -4.35
CA LYS A 15 -3.23 7.87 -5.77
C LYS A 15 -2.40 6.79 -6.46
N GLU A 16 -1.10 6.75 -6.19
CA GLU A 16 -0.20 5.76 -6.80
C GLU A 16 -0.49 4.35 -6.25
N ALA A 17 -0.78 4.23 -4.95
CA ALA A 17 -1.18 2.98 -4.35
C ALA A 17 -2.46 2.44 -4.98
N ALA A 18 -3.43 3.32 -5.22
CA ALA A 18 -4.67 2.97 -5.89
C ALA A 18 -4.43 2.52 -7.34
N ALA A 19 -3.62 3.27 -8.10
CA ALA A 19 -3.24 2.88 -9.46
C ALA A 19 -2.48 1.54 -9.50
N TYR A 20 -1.56 1.33 -8.56
CA TYR A 20 -0.77 0.10 -8.44
C TYR A 20 -1.65 -1.13 -8.17
N MET A 21 -2.64 -0.99 -7.28
CA MET A 21 -3.61 -2.05 -6.97
C MET A 21 -4.73 -2.17 -8.00
N ASN A 22 -4.74 -1.35 -9.07
CA ASN A 22 -5.87 -1.20 -9.98
C ASN A 22 -7.21 -0.98 -9.24
N CYS A 23 -7.18 -0.23 -8.14
CA CYS A 23 -8.35 0.05 -7.32
C CYS A 23 -8.70 1.54 -7.35
N SER A 24 -9.94 1.86 -7.00
CA SER A 24 -10.33 3.27 -6.86
C SER A 24 -9.71 3.87 -5.60
N TRP A 25 -9.18 5.10 -5.71
CA TRP A 25 -8.69 5.88 -4.57
C TRP A 25 -9.77 6.04 -3.47
N ARG A 26 -11.05 6.00 -3.85
CA ARG A 26 -12.18 5.98 -2.92
C ARG A 26 -12.22 4.70 -2.09
N SER A 27 -11.95 3.54 -2.71
CA SER A 27 -11.86 2.26 -2.01
C SER A 27 -10.71 2.25 -1.00
N LEU A 28 -9.56 2.81 -1.39
CA LEU A 28 -8.42 2.95 -0.49
C LEU A 28 -8.75 3.85 0.72
N ALA A 29 -9.45 4.96 0.49
CA ALA A 29 -9.91 5.84 1.58
C ALA A 29 -10.89 5.12 2.52
N THR A 30 -11.80 4.29 2.00
CA THR A 30 -12.70 3.48 2.82
C THR A 30 -11.94 2.46 3.68
N TRP A 31 -10.89 1.82 3.15
CA TRP A 31 -10.07 0.88 3.92
C TRP A 31 -9.25 1.58 5.00
N ASP A 32 -8.72 2.77 4.69
CA ASP A 32 -8.03 3.64 5.63
C ASP A 32 -8.97 4.07 6.78
N CYS A 33 -10.21 4.48 6.45
CA CYS A 33 -11.23 4.82 7.44
C CYS A 33 -11.68 3.62 8.28
N LYS A 34 -11.81 2.44 7.69
CA LYS A 34 -12.22 1.24 8.42
C LYS A 34 -11.10 0.68 9.31
N GLY A 35 -9.85 1.09 9.12
CA GLY A 35 -8.71 0.55 9.85
C GLY A 35 -8.56 -0.97 9.72
N THR A 36 -9.19 -1.58 8.71
CA THR A 36 -9.31 -3.04 8.61
C THR A 36 -7.96 -3.71 8.37
N TYR A 37 -7.01 -2.97 7.80
CA TYR A 37 -5.68 -3.47 7.52
C TYR A 37 -4.66 -2.49 8.09
N ASP A 38 -3.67 -3.05 8.79
CA ASP A 38 -2.49 -2.34 9.23
C ASP A 38 -1.62 -2.00 8.01
N PHE A 39 -2.08 -1.02 7.24
CA PHE A 39 -1.35 -0.49 6.09
C PHE A 39 -0.02 0.17 6.49
N LYS A 40 0.26 0.27 7.81
CA LYS A 40 1.36 1.01 8.45
C LYS A 40 1.63 2.31 7.69
N PRO A 41 0.62 3.19 7.56
CA PRO A 41 0.76 4.43 6.81
C PRO A 41 1.93 5.23 7.38
N ILE A 42 2.97 5.41 6.58
CA ILE A 42 4.11 6.22 6.98
C ILE A 42 3.69 7.66 6.74
N LYS A 43 3.51 8.39 7.84
CA LYS A 43 3.26 9.83 7.81
C LYS A 43 4.57 10.53 7.47
N ILE A 44 4.70 10.99 6.24
CA ILE A 44 5.78 11.88 5.83
C ILE A 44 5.29 13.31 6.06
N GLY A 45 5.51 13.83 7.27
CA GLY A 45 5.06 15.16 7.67
C GLY A 45 3.59 15.24 8.09
N LYS A 46 3.02 16.46 8.10
CA LYS A 46 1.72 16.77 8.74
C LYS A 46 0.48 16.25 7.99
N LYS A 47 0.59 15.97 6.68
CA LYS A 47 -0.55 15.60 5.82
C LYS A 47 -0.27 14.49 4.80
N MET A 48 0.98 14.08 4.57
CA MET A 48 1.26 13.07 3.55
C MET A 48 1.32 11.69 4.18
N VAL A 49 0.40 10.82 3.75
CA VAL A 49 0.40 9.40 4.08
C VAL A 49 0.97 8.65 2.88
N ARG A 50 2.05 7.89 3.11
CA ARG A 50 2.61 6.97 2.12
C ARG A 50 2.41 5.52 2.55
N TYR A 51 2.14 4.69 1.54
CA TYR A 51 1.94 3.26 1.66
C TYR A 51 3.17 2.53 1.15
N ARG A 52 3.68 1.56 1.93
CA ARG A 52 4.79 0.71 1.50
C ARG A 52 4.32 -0.27 0.44
N LYS A 53 5.07 -0.40 -0.66
CA LYS A 53 4.82 -1.42 -1.69
C LYS A 53 4.69 -2.83 -1.09
N SER A 54 5.54 -3.21 -0.14
CA SER A 54 5.48 -4.55 0.50
C SER A 54 4.15 -4.82 1.21
N VAL A 55 3.56 -3.77 1.81
CA VAL A 55 2.26 -3.87 2.47
C VAL A 55 1.14 -3.97 1.43
N LEU A 56 1.24 -3.19 0.35
CA LEU A 56 0.32 -3.27 -0.78
C LEU A 56 0.34 -4.66 -1.44
N ASP A 57 1.52 -5.26 -1.60
CA ASP A 57 1.70 -6.61 -2.14
C ASP A 57 1.10 -7.68 -1.21
N ALA A 58 1.35 -7.58 0.10
CA ALA A 58 0.74 -8.46 1.09
C ALA A 58 -0.79 -8.40 1.07
N PHE A 59 -1.36 -7.20 0.94
CA PHE A 59 -2.80 -7.01 0.81
C PHE A 59 -3.36 -7.69 -0.44
N MET A 60 -2.69 -7.54 -1.59
CA MET A 60 -3.10 -8.22 -2.83
C MET A 60 -3.07 -9.74 -2.67
N ARG A 61 -2.03 -10.29 -2.02
CA ARG A 61 -1.94 -11.73 -1.73
C ARG A 61 -3.05 -12.23 -0.82
N GLU A 62 -3.37 -11.48 0.24
CA GLU A 62 -4.43 -11.86 1.19
C GLU A 62 -5.81 -11.85 0.55
N ARG A 63 -6.09 -10.85 -0.29
CA ARG A 63 -7.38 -10.65 -0.96
C ARG A 63 -7.60 -11.60 -2.15
N THR A 64 -6.55 -12.27 -2.64
CA THR A 64 -6.62 -13.25 -3.74
C THR A 64 -6.83 -14.69 -3.23
N ARG A 65 -7.05 -14.90 -1.92
CA ARG A 65 -7.45 -16.20 -1.40
C ARG A 65 -8.96 -16.42 -1.64
N PRO A 66 -9.35 -17.46 -2.40
CA PRO A 66 -10.75 -17.76 -2.72
C PRO A 66 -11.56 -18.17 -1.48
#